data_AF-X1KF38-F1
#
_entry.id   AF-X1KF38-F1
#
_cell.length_a   1.000
_cell.length_b   1.000
_cell.length_c   1.000
_cell.angle_alpha   90.00
_cell.angle_beta   90.00
_cell.angle_gamma   90.00
#
_symmetry.space_group_name_H-M   'P 1'
#
loop_
_entity.id
_entity.type
_entity.pdbx_description
1 polymer ?
#
loop_
_entity_poly.entity_id
_entity_poly.type
_entity_poly.pdbx_seq_one_letter_code
_entity_poly.pdbx_strand_id
1 'polypeptide(L)' 'MVLGLAEELGAPFYDASYFLHARELGRSLISEDRGLVEKGRYMGVETSTLSEMM' A
#
# COMPACT_ATOMS: atom_id res chain seq x y z
N MET A 1 -5.76 -13.01 1.59
CA MET A 1 -6.82 -12.76 0.58
C MET A 1 -7.07 -11.26 0.54
N VAL A 2 -7.15 -10.63 -0.65
CA VAL A 2 -7.30 -9.16 -0.78
C VAL A 2 -8.54 -8.63 -0.04
N LEU A 3 -9.66 -9.33 -0.11
CA LEU A 3 -10.91 -8.89 0.52
C LEU A 3 -10.80 -8.77 2.05
N GLY A 4 -10.16 -9.74 2.71
CA GLY A 4 -9.94 -9.66 4.16
C GLY A 4 -9.02 -8.50 4.56
N LEU A 5 -8.01 -8.21 3.74
CA LEU A 5 -7.14 -7.05 3.96
C LEU A 5 -7.90 -5.73 3.73
N ALA A 6 -8.76 -5.67 2.71
CA ALA A 6 -9.59 -4.49 2.46
C ALA A 6 -10.55 -4.20 3.63
N GLU A 7 -11.15 -5.24 4.20
CA GLU A 7 -12.02 -5.15 5.37
C GLU A 7 -11.24 -4.68 6.62
N GLU A 8 -10.09 -5.30 6.92
CA GLU A 8 -9.21 -4.91 8.04
C GLU A 8 -8.79 -3.43 7.97
N LEU A 9 -8.52 -2.95 6.75
CA LEU A 9 -8.05 -1.60 6.49
C LEU A 9 -9.15 -0.54 6.37
N GLY A 10 -10.42 -0.96 6.28
CA GLY A 10 -11.49 -0.07 5.84
C GLY A 10 -11.13 0.63 4.52
N ALA A 11 -10.53 -0.10 3.58
CA ALA A 11 -9.98 0.45 2.34
C ALA A 11 -10.67 -0.15 1.10
N PRO A 12 -10.67 0.57 -0.03
CA PRO A 12 -11.06 0.00 -1.31
C PRO A 12 -10.28 -1.28 -1.63
N PHE A 13 -10.92 -2.20 -2.35
CA PHE A 13 -10.29 -3.43 -2.82
C PHE A 13 -8.96 -3.18 -3.53
N TYR A 14 -8.90 -2.14 -4.37
CA TYR A 14 -7.70 -1.83 -5.15
C TYR A 14 -6.51 -1.42 -4.28
N ASP A 15 -6.73 -0.54 -3.30
CA ASP A 15 -5.69 -0.13 -2.34
C ASP A 15 -5.11 -1.35 -1.61
N ALA A 16 -5.98 -2.22 -1.09
CA ALA A 16 -5.59 -3.46 -0.44
C ALA A 16 -4.84 -4.41 -1.40
N SER A 17 -5.23 -4.46 -2.67
CA SER A 17 -4.56 -5.28 -3.67
C SER A 17 -3.12 -4.82 -3.94
N TYR A 18 -2.87 -3.50 -3.95
CA TYR A 18 -1.53 -2.95 -4.13
C TYR A 18 -0.61 -3.31 -2.97
N PHE A 19 -1.09 -3.17 -1.73
CA PHE A 19 -0.32 -3.54 -0.54
C PHE A 19 0.00 -5.03 -0.50
N LEU A 20 -1.00 -5.88 -0.77
CA LEU A 20 -0.78 -7.32 -0.78
C LEU A 20 0.25 -7.71 -1.85
N HIS A 21 0.14 -7.16 -3.05
CA HIS A 21 1.03 -7.47 -4.15
C HIS A 21 2.46 -6.97 -3.91
N ALA A 22 2.62 -5.74 -3.41
CA ALA A 22 3.93 -5.19 -3.03
C ALA A 22 4.62 -6.08 -1.99
N ARG A 23 3.88 -6.53 -0.97
CA ARG A 23 4.38 -7.44 0.06
C ARG A 23 4.76 -8.82 -0.49
N GLU A 24 3.92 -9.41 -1.34
CA GLU A 24 4.19 -10.72 -1.97
C GLU A 24 5.44 -10.69 -2.87
N LEU A 25 5.67 -9.56 -3.55
CA LEU A 25 6.86 -9.36 -4.38
C LEU A 25 8.10 -8.91 -3.59
N GLY A 26 7.94 -8.55 -2.31
CA GLY A 26 9.01 -7.92 -1.52
C GLY A 26 9.52 -6.62 -2.15
N ARG A 27 8.61 -5.81 -2.70
CA ARG A 27 8.94 -4.54 -3.36
C ARG A 27 8.24 -3.37 -2.69
N SER A 28 8.83 -2.19 -2.87
CA SER A 28 8.22 -0.92 -2.49
C SER A 28 7.01 -0.57 -3.38
N LEU A 29 5.92 -0.09 -2.77
CA LEU A 29 4.80 0.53 -3.49
C LEU A 29 5.07 2.03 -3.66
N ILE A 30 5.14 2.49 -4.91
CA ILE A 30 5.31 3.90 -5.25
C ILE A 30 3.95 4.48 -5.65
N SER A 31 3.53 5.57 -5.00
CA SER A 31 2.29 6.28 -5.31
C SER A 31 2.38 7.75 -4.90
N GLU A 32 1.77 8.65 -5.68
CA GLU A 32 1.58 10.06 -5.27
C GLU A 32 0.33 10.27 -4.40
N ASP A 33 -0.51 9.24 -4.24
CA ASP A 33 -1.59 9.27 -3.26
C ASP A 33 -1.01 9.14 -1.84
N ARG A 34 -0.91 10.28 -1.16
CA ARG A 34 -0.37 10.35 0.21
C ARG A 34 -1.15 9.49 1.20
N GLY A 35 -2.46 9.38 1.06
CA GLY A 35 -3.28 8.56 1.94
C GLY A 35 -2.99 7.07 1.76
N LEU A 36 -2.73 6.64 0.54
CA LEU A 36 -2.30 5.28 0.24
C LEU A 36 -0.90 5.01 0.81
N VAL A 37 0.04 5.93 0.65
CA VAL A 37 1.41 5.80 1.19
C VAL A 37 1.39 5.71 2.72
N GLU A 38 0.63 6.58 3.40
CA GLU A 38 0.51 6.54 4.86
C GLU A 38 -0.09 5.23 5.38
N LYS A 39 -1.14 4.71 4.73
CA LYS A 39 -1.72 3.39 5.04
C LYS A 39 -0.71 2.27 4.83
N GLY A 40 0.06 2.32 3.73
CA GLY A 40 1.10 1.34 3.45
C GLY A 40 2.17 1.27 4.55
N ARG A 41 2.65 2.44 4.99
CA ARG A 41 3.59 2.56 6.12
C ARG A 41 3.02 1.98 7.41
N TYR A 42 1.76 2.29 7.74
CA TYR A 42 1.08 1.75 8.92
C TYR A 42 1.04 0.22 8.92
N MET A 43 0.93 -0.39 7.73
CA MET A 43 0.90 -1.85 7.54
C MET A 43 2.28 -2.51 7.45
N GLY A 44 3.36 -1.74 7.60
CA GLY A 44 4.71 -2.25 7.42
C GLY A 44 5.03 -2.65 5.97
N VAL A 45 4.28 -2.13 4.99
CA VAL A 45 4.64 -2.21 3.57
C VAL A 45 5.57 -1.05 3.27
N GLU A 46 6.68 -1.32 2.59
CA GLU A 46 7.59 -0.27 2.15
C GLU A 46 6.88 0.57 1.09
N THR A 47 6.67 1.86 1.35
CA THR A 47 5.96 2.76 0.43
C THR A 47 6.57 4.15 0.39
N SER A 48 6.61 4.75 -0.79
CA SER A 48 7.12 6.11 -1.03
C SER A 48 6.34 6.84 -2.11
N THR A 49 6.48 8.15 -2.13
CA THR A 49 6.11 8.99 -3.28
C THR A 49 7.32 9.14 -4.21
N LEU A 50 7.10 9.40 -5.50
CA LEU A 50 8.18 9.82 -6.41
C LEU A 50 8.82 11.11 -5.92
N SER A 51 8.00 12.02 -5.36
CA SER A 51 8.45 13.29 -4.78
C SER A 51 9.47 13.13 -3.64
N GLU A 52 9.45 12.02 -2.89
CA GLU A 52 10.42 11.72 -1.82
C GLU A 52 11.72 11.10 -2.35
N MET A 53 11.73 10.62 -3.59
CA MET A 53 12.88 9.93 -4.20
C MET A 53 13.76 10.87 -5.03
N MET A 54 13.32 12.11 -5.24
CA MET A 54 14.05 13.17 -5.95
C MET A 54 14.71 14.13 -4.96
#